data_AF-K2CSH8-F1
#
_entry.id   AF-K2CSH8-F1
#
_cell.length_a   1.000
_cell.length_b   1.000
_cell.length_c   1.000
_cell.angle_alpha   90.00
_cell.angle_beta   90.00
_cell.angle_gamma   90.00
#
_symmetry.space_group_name_H-M   'P 1'
#
loop_
_entity.id
_entity.type
_entity.pdbx_description
1 polymer ?
#
loop_
_entity_poly.entity_id
_entity_poly.type
_entity_poly.pdbx_seq_one_letter_code
_entity_poly.pdbx_strand_id
1 'polypeptide(L)'
;MKSPLSVLVAILSGLVVLAGYFFPFPGLIAIRTPMLDWAVTLAGIAGMVAIINLIVGVHLKRLREAGSKRFFSIVVLITFLMVAGFGFYLGPADPKFQKVVTAVQTPIETSLMALLAITLTYSSLKMLQRQRNWMGLVFFLSVILFLVINSGVLAFSAEIPVLQDLLSGFHQIPAAGARGILLGIALGSLATGVRILIGSDKPYSG
;
A
#
# COMPACT_ATOMS: atom_id res chain seq x y z
N MET A 1 26.93 20.49 -7.51
CA MET A 1 25.53 21.00 -7.60
C MET A 1 24.98 20.60 -8.96
N LYS A 2 24.34 19.43 -9.14
CA LYS A 2 24.17 18.88 -10.50
C LYS A 2 22.79 19.07 -11.16
N SER A 3 21.74 19.58 -10.49
CA SER A 3 20.50 19.99 -11.19
C SER A 3 19.52 20.82 -10.33
N PRO A 4 19.85 22.06 -9.92
CA PRO A 4 18.91 22.93 -9.18
C PRO A 4 17.63 23.21 -9.98
N LEU A 5 17.74 23.24 -11.31
CA LEU A 5 16.62 23.48 -12.22
C LEU A 5 15.59 22.35 -12.17
N SER A 6 16.02 21.09 -12.14
CA SER A 6 15.09 19.94 -12.07
C SER A 6 14.32 19.91 -10.76
N VAL A 7 14.97 20.26 -9.65
CA VAL A 7 14.32 20.38 -8.35
C VAL A 7 13.30 21.51 -8.36
N LEU A 8 13.65 22.68 -8.91
CA LEU A 8 12.74 23.81 -9.01
C LEU A 8 11.49 23.46 -9.83
N VAL A 9 11.67 22.82 -10.99
CA VAL A 9 10.55 22.38 -11.84
C VAL A 9 9.68 21.36 -11.11
N ALA A 10 10.27 20.39 -10.41
CA ALA A 10 9.52 19.40 -9.63
C ALA A 10 8.67 20.07 -8.52
N ILE A 11 9.25 21.00 -7.76
CA ILE A 11 8.55 21.72 -6.70
C ILE A 11 7.42 22.57 -7.27
N LEU A 12 7.69 23.39 -8.29
CA LEU A 12 6.68 24.25 -8.93
C LEU A 12 5.54 23.42 -9.53
N SER A 13 5.86 22.33 -10.22
CA SER A 13 4.86 21.46 -10.83
C SER A 13 3.93 20.84 -9.78
N GLY A 14 4.50 20.35 -8.67
CA GLY A 14 3.71 19.80 -7.58
C GLY A 14 2.85 20.84 -6.85
N LEU A 15 3.36 22.07 -6.67
CA LEU A 15 2.58 23.17 -6.10
C LEU A 15 1.40 23.58 -7.00
N VAL A 16 1.59 23.62 -8.32
CA VAL A 16 0.52 23.93 -9.28
C VAL A 16 -0.58 22.86 -9.23
N VAL A 17 -0.19 21.58 -9.20
CA VAL A 17 -1.16 20.46 -9.08
C VAL A 17 -1.92 20.53 -7.76
N LEU A 18 -1.22 20.81 -6.66
CA LEU A 18 -1.83 20.94 -5.33
C LEU A 18 -2.81 22.12 -5.28
N ALA A 19 -2.39 23.29 -5.78
CA ALA A 19 -3.25 24.46 -5.87
C ALA A 19 -4.50 24.19 -6.73
N GLY A 20 -4.36 23.44 -7.84
CA GLY A 20 -5.48 23.05 -8.70
C GLY A 20 -6.43 22.01 -8.09
N TYR A 21 -6.07 21.44 -6.93
CA TYR A 21 -6.95 20.59 -6.13
C TYR A 21 -7.73 21.41 -5.10
N PHE A 22 -7.09 22.39 -4.45
CA PHE A 22 -7.72 23.24 -3.43
C PHE A 22 -8.54 24.40 -4.00
N PHE A 23 -8.16 24.93 -5.16
CA PHE A 23 -8.81 26.07 -5.81
C PHE A 23 -9.31 25.68 -7.21
N PRO A 24 -10.60 25.31 -7.36
CA PRO A 24 -11.16 24.85 -8.64
C PRO A 24 -11.51 26.02 -9.57
N PHE A 25 -10.53 26.87 -9.89
CA PHE A 25 -10.70 27.91 -10.90
C PHE A 25 -10.40 27.37 -12.31
N PRO A 26 -11.14 27.82 -13.35
CA PRO A 26 -11.02 27.27 -14.70
C PRO A 26 -9.58 27.28 -15.26
N GLY A 27 -8.82 28.34 -14.98
CA GLY A 27 -7.42 28.46 -15.43
C GLY A 27 -6.48 27.41 -14.83
N LEU A 28 -6.63 27.06 -13.55
CA LEU A 28 -5.78 26.05 -12.92
C LEU A 28 -6.17 24.64 -13.35
N ILE A 29 -7.46 24.41 -13.55
CA ILE A 29 -7.95 23.13 -14.07
C ILE A 29 -7.39 22.91 -15.49
N ALA A 30 -7.40 23.94 -16.34
CA ALA A 30 -6.84 23.87 -17.69
C ALA A 30 -5.33 23.55 -17.72
N ILE A 31 -4.58 23.91 -16.67
CA ILE A 31 -3.15 23.58 -16.54
C ILE A 31 -2.96 22.22 -15.84
N ARG A 32 -3.72 21.94 -14.78
CA ARG A 32 -3.62 20.72 -13.98
C ARG A 32 -3.94 19.46 -14.79
N THR A 33 -5.01 19.49 -15.59
CA THR A 33 -5.43 18.32 -16.37
C THR A 33 -4.33 17.79 -17.29
N PRO A 34 -3.73 18.60 -18.21
CA PRO A 34 -2.67 18.10 -19.08
C PRO A 34 -1.40 17.72 -18.30
N MET A 35 -1.09 18.40 -17.19
CA MET A 35 0.04 18.00 -16.34
C MET A 35 -0.17 16.61 -15.72
N LEU A 36 -1.39 16.31 -15.25
CA LEU A 36 -1.74 14.98 -14.74
C LEU A 36 -1.74 13.94 -15.85
N ASP A 37 -2.24 14.27 -17.04
CA ASP A 37 -2.22 13.37 -18.19
C ASP A 37 -0.79 13.01 -18.61
N TRP A 38 0.12 14.00 -18.63
CA TRP A 38 1.54 13.76 -18.84
C TRP A 38 2.16 12.93 -17.73
N ALA A 39 1.83 13.21 -16.47
CA ALA A 39 2.34 12.43 -15.34
C ALA A 39 1.90 10.96 -15.42
N VAL A 40 0.64 10.69 -15.74
CA VAL A 40 0.10 9.33 -15.91
C VAL A 40 0.76 8.63 -17.11
N THR A 41 0.91 9.34 -18.22
CA THR A 41 1.56 8.78 -19.43
C THR A 41 3.03 8.45 -19.18
N LEU A 42 3.77 9.38 -18.56
CA LEU A 42 5.17 9.17 -18.19
C LEU A 42 5.33 8.07 -17.15
N ALA A 43 4.41 7.96 -16.18
CA ALA A 43 4.40 6.88 -15.21
C ALA A 43 4.18 5.52 -15.87
N GLY A 44 3.28 5.44 -16.86
CA GLY A 44 3.07 4.23 -17.67
C GLY A 44 4.33 3.83 -18.44
N ILE A 45 4.98 4.78 -19.11
CA ILE A 45 6.25 4.54 -19.82
C ILE A 45 7.35 4.14 -18.84
N ALA A 46 7.48 4.82 -17.70
CA ALA A 46 8.45 4.49 -16.67
C ALA A 46 8.23 3.07 -16.10
N GLY A 47 6.96 2.67 -15.92
CA GLY A 47 6.61 1.29 -15.55
C GLY A 47 7.06 0.29 -16.60
N MET A 48 6.86 0.57 -17.88
CA MET A 48 7.35 -0.27 -18.98
C MET A 48 8.89 -0.38 -18.95
N VAL A 49 9.59 0.75 -18.79
CA VAL A 49 11.05 0.78 -18.68
C VAL A 49 11.51 -0.02 -17.45
N ALA A 50 10.82 0.07 -16.33
CA ALA A 50 11.13 -0.71 -15.13
C ALA A 50 10.99 -2.22 -15.37
N ILE A 51 9.92 -2.65 -16.05
CA ILE A 51 9.72 -4.07 -16.43
C ILE A 51 10.83 -4.53 -17.37
N ILE A 52 11.15 -3.75 -18.40
CA ILE A 52 12.23 -4.07 -19.35
C ILE A 52 13.57 -4.17 -18.61
N ASN A 53 13.86 -3.22 -17.72
CA ASN A 53 15.10 -3.23 -16.93
C ASN A 53 15.16 -4.44 -15.97
N LEU A 54 14.05 -4.84 -15.37
CA LEU A 54 13.99 -6.04 -14.54
C LEU A 54 14.30 -7.30 -15.37
N ILE A 55 13.67 -7.43 -16.55
CA ILE A 55 13.82 -8.60 -17.41
C ILE A 55 15.22 -8.65 -18.03
N VAL A 56 15.60 -7.60 -18.76
CA VAL A 56 16.83 -7.54 -19.55
C VAL A 56 18.03 -7.18 -18.68
N GLY A 57 17.87 -6.19 -17.81
CA GLY A 57 18.95 -5.66 -16.98
C GLY A 57 19.35 -6.58 -15.84
N VAL A 58 18.41 -7.34 -15.26
CA VAL A 58 18.66 -8.23 -14.12
C VAL A 58 18.59 -9.70 -14.52
N HIS A 59 17.42 -10.19 -14.94
CA HIS A 59 17.23 -11.63 -15.08
C HIS A 59 17.99 -12.22 -16.28
N LEU A 60 17.98 -11.55 -17.44
CA LEU A 60 18.69 -12.03 -18.64
C LEU A 60 20.22 -12.08 -18.44
N LYS A 61 20.78 -11.17 -17.63
CA LYS A 61 22.20 -11.23 -17.22
C LYS A 61 22.45 -12.40 -16.27
N ARG A 62 21.56 -12.62 -15.29
CA ARG A 62 21.63 -13.75 -14.35
C ARG A 62 21.49 -15.12 -15.02
N LEU A 63 20.96 -15.20 -16.24
CA LEU A 63 20.96 -16.45 -17.02
C LEU A 63 22.38 -16.90 -17.41
N ARG A 64 23.35 -15.99 -17.45
CA ARG A 64 24.77 -16.30 -17.73
C ARG A 64 25.56 -16.66 -16.47
N GLU A 65 25.00 -16.44 -15.28
CA GLU A 65 25.62 -16.80 -14.00
C GLU A 65 25.43 -18.30 -13.72
N ALA A 66 26.41 -18.95 -13.09
CA ALA A 66 26.30 -20.35 -12.67
C ALA A 66 25.57 -20.48 -11.32
N GLY A 67 24.84 -21.59 -11.14
CA GLY A 67 24.21 -21.96 -9.86
C GLY A 67 22.75 -21.56 -9.70
N SER A 68 22.28 -21.52 -8.45
CA SER A 68 20.87 -21.36 -8.06
C SER A 68 20.20 -20.10 -8.62
N LYS A 69 20.95 -19.00 -8.80
CA LYS A 69 20.46 -17.73 -9.35
C LYS A 69 19.92 -17.85 -10.79
N ARG A 70 20.49 -18.76 -11.58
CA ARG A 70 20.04 -19.04 -12.96
C ARG A 70 18.67 -19.70 -12.96
N PHE A 71 18.47 -20.71 -12.11
CA PHE A 71 17.21 -21.43 -12.00
C PHE A 71 16.05 -20.48 -11.63
N PHE A 72 16.22 -19.68 -10.58
CA PHE A 72 15.20 -18.70 -10.19
C PHE A 72 14.91 -17.67 -11.28
N SER A 73 15.94 -17.21 -12.01
CA SER A 73 15.73 -16.25 -13.10
C SER A 73 14.97 -16.86 -14.28
N ILE A 74 15.19 -18.14 -14.59
CA ILE A 74 14.43 -18.87 -15.61
C ILE A 74 12.96 -18.98 -15.19
N VAL A 75 12.68 -19.37 -13.94
CA VAL A 75 11.31 -19.49 -13.41
C VAL A 75 10.58 -18.15 -13.50
N VAL A 76 11.23 -17.05 -13.12
CA VAL A 76 10.65 -15.70 -13.21
C VAL A 76 10.36 -15.32 -14.66
N LEU A 77 11.30 -15.52 -15.58
CA LEU A 77 11.13 -15.15 -16.99
C LEU A 77 10.00 -15.94 -17.65
N ILE A 78 9.96 -17.25 -17.42
CA ILE A 78 8.94 -18.14 -17.98
C ILE A 78 7.56 -17.78 -17.41
N THR A 79 7.45 -17.58 -16.09
CA THR A 79 6.20 -17.18 -15.45
C THR A 79 5.73 -15.82 -15.96
N PHE A 80 6.63 -14.85 -16.10
CA PHE A 80 6.30 -13.53 -16.64
C PHE A 80 5.76 -13.64 -18.07
N LEU A 81 6.44 -14.36 -18.96
CA LEU A 81 6.00 -14.52 -20.35
C LEU A 81 4.66 -15.24 -20.45
N MET A 82 4.42 -16.26 -19.63
CA MET A 82 3.13 -16.94 -19.58
C MET A 82 2.02 -15.98 -19.13
N VAL A 83 2.19 -15.31 -17.99
CA VAL A 83 1.16 -14.40 -17.44
C VAL A 83 0.91 -13.23 -18.39
N ALA A 84 1.96 -12.62 -18.96
CA ALA A 84 1.82 -11.55 -19.94
C ALA A 84 1.10 -12.04 -21.20
N GLY A 85 1.49 -13.20 -21.74
CA GLY A 85 0.86 -13.79 -22.92
C GLY A 85 -0.63 -14.08 -22.71
N PHE A 86 -0.99 -14.70 -21.57
CA PHE A 86 -2.39 -14.92 -21.20
C PHE A 86 -3.16 -13.60 -21.01
N GLY A 87 -2.53 -12.60 -20.39
CA GLY A 87 -3.12 -11.28 -20.19
C GLY A 87 -3.41 -10.55 -21.51
N PHE A 88 -2.53 -10.65 -22.50
CA PHE A 88 -2.76 -10.08 -23.84
C PHE A 88 -3.82 -10.86 -24.63
N TYR A 89 -3.91 -12.17 -24.46
CA TYR A 89 -4.86 -13.01 -25.20
C TYR A 89 -6.29 -12.94 -24.64
N LEU A 90 -6.46 -13.08 -23.32
CA LEU A 90 -7.78 -13.05 -22.66
C LEU A 90 -8.26 -11.63 -22.35
N GLY A 91 -7.32 -10.71 -22.15
CA GLY A 91 -7.58 -9.38 -21.60
C GLY A 91 -7.57 -9.37 -20.06
N PRO A 92 -7.19 -8.23 -19.44
CA PRO A 92 -7.05 -8.12 -17.99
C PRO A 92 -8.38 -8.17 -17.22
N ALA A 93 -9.51 -7.96 -17.92
CA ALA A 93 -10.85 -8.01 -17.33
C ALA A 93 -11.47 -9.42 -17.36
N ASP A 94 -10.82 -10.40 -17.99
CA ASP A 94 -11.36 -11.76 -18.08
C ASP A 94 -11.36 -12.45 -16.70
N PRO A 95 -12.49 -13.06 -16.27
CA PRO A 95 -12.58 -13.71 -14.97
C PRO A 95 -11.57 -14.83 -14.73
N LYS A 96 -11.17 -15.58 -15.78
CA LYS A 96 -10.16 -16.64 -15.65
C LYS A 96 -8.78 -16.05 -15.42
N PHE A 97 -8.44 -14.98 -16.13
CA PHE A 97 -7.18 -14.26 -15.90
C PHE A 97 -7.13 -13.67 -14.49
N GLN A 98 -8.19 -12.99 -14.06
CA GLN A 98 -8.30 -12.45 -12.70
C GLN A 98 -8.18 -13.54 -11.63
N LYS A 99 -8.77 -14.72 -11.83
CA LYS A 99 -8.66 -15.84 -10.90
C LYS A 99 -7.22 -16.34 -10.74
N VAL A 100 -6.45 -16.41 -11.84
CA VAL A 100 -5.03 -16.80 -11.78
C VAL A 100 -4.20 -15.74 -11.05
N VAL A 101 -4.41 -14.46 -11.38
CA VAL A 101 -3.69 -13.36 -10.73
C VAL A 101 -3.99 -13.31 -9.23
N THR A 102 -5.27 -13.36 -8.85
CA THR A 102 -5.69 -13.36 -7.44
C THR A 102 -5.23 -14.60 -6.68
N ALA A 103 -5.11 -15.77 -7.32
CA ALA A 103 -4.54 -16.96 -6.68
C ALA A 103 -3.07 -16.78 -6.26
N VAL A 104 -2.32 -15.85 -6.89
CA VAL A 104 -0.95 -15.50 -6.50
C VAL A 104 -0.94 -14.29 -5.55
N GLN A 105 -1.75 -13.27 -5.84
CA GLN A 105 -1.80 -12.03 -5.08
C GLN A 105 -2.35 -12.25 -3.66
N THR A 106 -3.45 -12.99 -3.51
CA THR A 106 -4.12 -13.19 -2.22
C THR A 106 -3.19 -13.86 -1.19
N PRO A 107 -2.46 -14.94 -1.49
CA PRO A 107 -1.50 -15.52 -0.54
C PRO A 107 -0.40 -14.55 -0.09
N ILE A 108 0.13 -13.74 -1.02
CA ILE A 108 1.16 -12.74 -0.71
C ILE A 108 0.59 -11.68 0.25
N GLU A 109 -0.58 -11.13 -0.08
CA GLU A 109 -1.27 -10.17 0.76
C GLU A 109 -1.60 -10.75 2.14
N THR A 110 -2.12 -11.98 2.21
CA THR A 110 -2.41 -12.64 3.49
C THR A 110 -1.15 -12.92 4.31
N SER A 111 -0.02 -13.23 3.65
CA SER A 111 1.26 -13.45 4.35
C SER A 111 1.79 -12.15 4.93
N LEU A 112 1.68 -11.04 4.20
CA LEU A 112 2.05 -9.72 4.70
C LEU A 112 1.12 -9.28 5.84
N MET A 113 -0.19 -9.50 5.71
CA MET A 113 -1.15 -9.24 6.79
C MET A 113 -0.87 -10.11 8.02
N ALA A 114 -0.49 -11.37 7.85
CA ALA A 114 -0.10 -12.24 8.95
C ALA A 114 1.16 -11.74 9.67
N LEU A 115 2.19 -11.31 8.93
CA LEU A 115 3.37 -10.69 9.51
C LEU A 115 3.02 -9.41 10.30
N LEU A 116 2.15 -8.56 9.75
CA LEU A 116 1.66 -7.38 10.46
C LEU A 116 0.87 -7.76 11.72
N ALA A 117 -0.02 -8.74 11.65
CA ALA A 117 -0.80 -9.20 12.80
C ALA A 117 0.11 -9.74 13.92
N ILE A 118 1.11 -10.57 13.58
CA ILE A 118 2.06 -11.12 14.55
C ILE A 118 2.91 -10.02 15.17
N THR A 119 3.45 -9.11 14.36
CA THR A 119 4.31 -8.02 14.86
C THR A 119 3.55 -7.03 15.73
N LEU A 120 2.31 -6.69 15.39
CA LEU A 120 1.42 -5.86 16.22
C LEU A 120 1.05 -6.56 17.52
N THR A 121 0.72 -7.85 17.47
CA THR A 121 0.40 -8.65 18.67
C THR A 121 1.60 -8.72 19.60
N TYR A 122 2.79 -9.03 19.08
CA TYR A 122 4.02 -9.06 19.86
C TYR A 122 4.33 -7.69 20.48
N SER A 123 4.18 -6.61 19.71
CA SER A 123 4.41 -5.25 20.19
C SER A 123 3.42 -4.85 21.29
N SER A 124 2.15 -5.23 21.13
CA SER A 124 1.09 -5.06 22.12
C SER A 124 1.41 -5.78 23.43
N LEU A 125 1.81 -7.05 23.36
CA LEU A 125 2.22 -7.84 24.54
C LEU A 125 3.46 -7.24 25.22
N LYS A 126 4.46 -6.83 24.44
CA LYS A 126 5.66 -6.16 24.97
C LYS A 126 5.32 -4.84 25.66
N MET A 127 4.38 -4.07 25.11
CA MET A 127 3.88 -2.84 25.72
C MET A 127 3.22 -3.14 27.07
N LEU A 128 2.34 -4.15 27.13
CA LEU A 128 1.69 -4.60 28.36
C LEU A 128 2.68 -5.04 29.44
N GLN A 129 3.72 -5.78 29.06
CA GLN A 129 4.76 -6.23 29.99
C GLN A 129 5.61 -5.07 30.55
N ARG A 130 5.89 -4.04 29.74
CA ARG A 130 6.81 -2.96 30.09
C ARG A 130 6.13 -1.77 30.76
N GLN A 131 4.87 -1.49 30.44
CA GLN A 131 4.10 -0.34 30.95
C GLN A 131 3.11 -0.82 32.02
N ARG A 132 3.59 -1.11 33.22
CA ARG A 132 2.72 -1.49 34.37
C ARG A 132 2.10 -0.27 35.06
N ASN A 133 1.63 0.66 34.23
CA ASN A 133 1.00 1.92 34.61
C ASN A 133 -0.51 1.85 34.33
N TRP A 134 -1.27 2.83 34.80
CA TRP A 134 -2.72 2.94 34.56
C TRP A 134 -3.11 2.73 33.08
N MET A 135 -2.30 3.28 32.17
CA MET A 135 -2.53 3.15 30.73
C MET A 135 -2.37 1.71 30.19
N GLY A 136 -1.45 0.92 30.76
CA GLY A 136 -1.31 -0.49 30.42
C GLY A 136 -2.48 -1.34 30.90
N LEU A 137 -3.06 -1.02 32.06
CA LEU A 137 -4.26 -1.68 32.58
C LEU A 137 -5.48 -1.41 31.69
N VAL A 138 -5.70 -0.15 31.31
CA VAL A 138 -6.78 0.23 30.38
C VAL A 138 -6.63 -0.47 29.04
N PHE A 139 -5.39 -0.53 28.52
CA PHE A 139 -5.10 -1.24 27.28
C PHE A 139 -5.37 -2.75 27.40
N PHE A 140 -4.93 -3.39 28.49
CA PHE A 140 -5.18 -4.82 28.75
C PHE A 140 -6.68 -5.15 28.77
N LEU A 141 -7.44 -4.36 29.54
CA LEU A 141 -8.88 -4.54 29.66
C LEU A 141 -9.58 -4.35 28.31
N SER A 142 -9.13 -3.36 27.53
CA SER A 142 -9.63 -3.12 26.17
C SER A 142 -9.35 -4.31 25.25
N VAL A 143 -8.13 -4.87 25.28
CA VAL A 143 -7.77 -6.05 24.47
C VAL A 143 -8.65 -7.25 24.82
N ILE A 144 -8.83 -7.56 26.11
CA ILE A 144 -9.70 -8.66 26.54
C ILE A 144 -11.14 -8.42 26.07
N LEU A 145 -11.67 -7.22 26.30
CA LEU A 145 -13.04 -6.86 25.91
C LEU A 145 -13.25 -7.06 24.40
N PHE A 146 -12.35 -6.52 23.57
CA PHE A 146 -12.49 -6.63 22.12
C PHE A 146 -12.24 -8.05 21.59
N LEU A 147 -11.36 -8.84 22.22
CA LEU A 147 -11.20 -10.25 21.88
C LEU A 147 -12.48 -11.04 22.17
N VAL A 148 -13.11 -10.82 23.33
CA VAL A 148 -14.38 -11.49 23.67
C VAL A 148 -15.49 -11.08 22.70
N ILE A 149 -15.63 -9.79 22.42
CA ILE A 149 -16.65 -9.28 21.49
C ILE A 149 -16.47 -9.83 20.06
N ASN A 150 -15.23 -9.88 19.54
CA ASN A 150 -14.98 -10.31 18.15
C ASN A 150 -14.75 -11.82 17.98
N SER A 151 -14.58 -12.59 19.07
CA SER A 151 -14.43 -14.04 19.01
C SER A 151 -15.71 -14.79 18.64
N GLY A 152 -16.86 -14.10 18.60
CA GLY A 152 -18.17 -14.72 18.33
C GLY A 152 -18.75 -15.48 19.52
N VAL A 153 -18.07 -15.50 20.67
CA VAL A 153 -18.57 -16.13 21.90
C VAL A 153 -19.93 -15.54 22.31
N LEU A 154 -20.16 -14.25 22.11
CA LEU A 154 -21.41 -13.55 22.43
C LEU A 154 -22.51 -13.67 21.36
N ALA A 155 -22.39 -14.57 20.37
CA ALA A 155 -23.38 -14.72 19.30
C ALA A 155 -24.80 -15.05 19.80
N PHE A 156 -24.93 -15.64 20.99
CA PHE A 156 -26.22 -15.89 21.66
C PHE A 156 -26.96 -14.61 22.07
N SER A 157 -26.29 -13.46 22.14
CA SER A 157 -26.89 -12.18 22.50
C SER A 157 -27.66 -11.49 21.35
N ALA A 158 -27.59 -12.05 20.14
CA ALA A 158 -28.32 -11.55 18.96
C ALA A 158 -29.85 -11.70 19.08
N GLU A 159 -30.35 -12.50 20.02
CA GLU A 159 -31.77 -12.68 20.28
C GLU A 159 -32.36 -11.58 21.19
N ILE A 160 -31.52 -10.76 21.82
CA ILE A 160 -31.94 -9.68 22.72
C ILE A 160 -31.64 -8.32 22.05
N PRO A 161 -32.67 -7.57 21.57
CA PRO A 161 -32.48 -6.34 20.78
C PRO A 161 -31.62 -5.27 21.47
N VAL A 162 -31.72 -5.15 22.80
CA VAL A 162 -30.97 -4.16 23.59
C VAL A 162 -29.47 -4.48 23.63
N LEU A 163 -29.10 -5.76 23.68
CA LEU A 163 -27.70 -6.19 23.66
C LEU A 163 -27.10 -6.05 22.25
N GLN A 164 -27.90 -6.28 21.22
CA GLN A 164 -27.50 -6.11 19.82
C GLN A 164 -27.13 -4.66 19.50
N ASP A 165 -27.96 -3.68 19.89
CA ASP A 165 -27.69 -2.26 19.64
C ASP A 165 -26.42 -1.78 20.35
N LEU A 166 -26.21 -2.19 21.61
CA LEU A 166 -24.98 -1.84 22.34
C LEU A 166 -23.74 -2.49 21.70
N LEU A 167 -23.79 -3.78 21.38
CA LEU A 167 -22.67 -4.49 20.75
C LEU A 167 -22.32 -3.92 19.37
N SER A 168 -23.31 -3.46 18.60
CA SER A 168 -23.11 -2.86 17.29
C SER A 168 -22.20 -1.61 17.34
N GLY A 169 -22.31 -0.80 18.41
CA GLY A 169 -21.43 0.35 18.64
C GLY A 169 -20.00 -0.06 18.97
N PHE A 170 -19.81 -1.14 19.75
CA PHE A 170 -18.48 -1.65 20.10
C PHE A 170 -17.77 -2.32 18.91
N HIS A 171 -18.49 -3.00 18.02
CA HIS A 171 -17.91 -3.57 16.80
C HIS A 171 -17.33 -2.52 15.84
N GLN A 172 -17.77 -1.27 15.92
CA GLN A 172 -17.23 -0.18 15.10
C GLN A 172 -15.88 0.35 15.60
N ILE A 173 -15.51 0.11 16.86
CA ILE A 173 -14.29 0.66 17.45
C ILE A 173 -13.01 0.03 16.84
N PRO A 174 -12.90 -1.31 16.66
CA PRO A 174 -11.78 -1.90 15.92
C PRO A 174 -11.71 -1.44 14.46
N ALA A 175 -12.87 -1.22 13.83
CA ALA A 175 -12.93 -0.67 12.47
C ALA A 175 -12.38 0.78 12.42
N ALA A 176 -12.59 1.57 13.47
CA ALA A 176 -11.97 2.89 13.61
C ALA A 176 -10.44 2.80 13.74
N GLY A 177 -9.90 1.78 14.42
CA GLY A 177 -8.47 1.50 14.48
C GLY A 177 -7.87 1.16 13.11
N ALA A 178 -8.52 0.29 12.34
CA ALA A 178 -8.13 -0.02 10.96
C ALA A 178 -8.17 1.23 10.06
N ARG A 179 -9.20 2.07 10.19
CA ARG A 179 -9.25 3.38 9.53
C ARG A 179 -8.11 4.30 9.98
N GLY A 180 -7.75 4.27 11.26
CA GLY A 180 -6.59 5.01 11.79
C GLY A 180 -5.28 4.59 11.13
N ILE A 181 -5.07 3.30 10.88
CA ILE A 181 -3.91 2.79 10.13
C ILE A 181 -3.94 3.31 8.68
N LEU A 182 -5.09 3.24 8.01
CA LEU A 182 -5.24 3.77 6.64
C LEU A 182 -4.96 5.27 6.57
N LEU A 183 -5.47 6.05 7.53
CA LEU A 183 -5.18 7.48 7.67
C LEU A 183 -3.70 7.72 7.95
N GLY A 184 -3.07 6.91 8.80
CA GLY A 184 -1.64 6.98 9.05
C GLY A 184 -0.80 6.72 7.80
N ILE A 185 -1.17 5.72 6.99
CA ILE A 185 -0.52 5.44 5.70
C ILE A 185 -0.70 6.61 4.74
N ALA A 186 -1.92 7.16 4.64
CA ALA A 186 -2.21 8.32 3.79
C ALA A 186 -1.44 9.57 4.24
N LEU A 187 -1.36 9.84 5.54
CA LEU A 187 -0.58 10.96 6.07
C LEU A 187 0.92 10.74 5.86
N GLY A 188 1.41 9.51 5.98
CA GLY A 188 2.81 9.16 5.70
C GLY A 188 3.20 9.36 4.23
N SER A 189 2.32 8.98 3.30
CA SER A 189 2.54 9.21 1.86
C SER A 189 2.48 10.70 1.52
N LEU A 190 1.54 11.45 2.10
CA LEU A 190 1.47 12.91 1.98
C LEU A 190 2.73 13.59 2.55
N ALA A 191 3.20 13.18 3.72
CA ALA A 191 4.42 13.72 4.32
C ALA A 191 5.64 13.48 3.42
N THR A 192 5.73 12.31 2.78
CA THR A 192 6.79 12.01 1.81
C THR A 192 6.68 12.92 0.59
N GLY A 193 5.48 13.13 0.04
CA GLY A 193 5.25 14.08 -1.04
C GLY A 193 5.64 15.52 -0.67
N VAL A 194 5.25 15.98 0.53
CA VAL A 194 5.60 17.31 1.05
C VAL A 194 7.11 17.47 1.24
N ARG A 195 7.83 16.45 1.72
CA ARG A 195 9.31 16.51 1.82
C ARG A 195 9.98 16.73 0.47
N ILE A 196 9.45 16.11 -0.59
CA ILE A 196 9.92 16.33 -1.97
C ILE A 196 9.60 17.78 -2.40
N LEU A 197 8.41 18.29 -2.10
CA LEU A 197 8.02 19.68 -2.43
C LEU A 197 8.83 20.75 -1.68
N ILE A 198 9.24 20.48 -0.44
CA ILE A 198 10.10 21.38 0.33
C ILE A 198 11.58 21.22 -0.10
N GLY A 199 11.89 20.22 -0.93
CA GLY A 199 13.25 19.94 -1.39
C GLY A 199 14.15 19.29 -0.33
N SER A 200 13.57 18.77 0.76
CA SER A 200 14.26 17.95 1.76
C SER A 200 14.74 16.64 1.14
N ASP A 201 13.87 16.01 0.36
CA ASP A 201 14.19 14.76 -0.35
C ASP A 201 14.41 15.08 -1.84
N LYS A 202 15.60 14.74 -2.35
CA LYS A 202 16.01 15.02 -3.74
C LYS A 202 16.21 13.72 -4.51
N PRO A 203 15.13 13.08 -5.00
CA PRO A 203 15.23 11.81 -5.73
C PRO A 203 16.02 11.92 -7.04
N TYR A 204 16.23 13.15 -7.53
CA TYR A 204 16.92 13.44 -8.80
C TYR A 204 18.41 13.79 -8.64
N SER A 205 18.93 13.85 -7.39
CA SER A 205 20.36 14.05 -7.15
C SER A 205 21.06 12.70 -7.01
N GLY A 206 21.34 12.05 -8.13
CA GLY A 206 22.36 11.00 -8.20
C GLY A 206 23.76 11.55 -7.93
#